data_AF-A0A7S2LZZ8-F1
#
_entry.id   AF-A0A7S2LZZ8-F1
#
_cell.length_a   1.000
_cell.length_b   1.000
_cell.length_c   1.000
_cell.angle_alpha   90.00
_cell.angle_beta   90.00
_cell.angle_gamma   90.00
#
_symmetry.space_group_name_H-M   'P 1'
#
loop_
_entity.id
_entity.type
_entity.pdbx_description
1 polymer ?
#
loop_
_entity_poly.entity_id
_entity_poly.type
_entity_poly.pdbx_seq_one_letter_code
_entity_poly.pdbx_strand_id
1 'polypeptide(L)'
;MRFFSSTVAALSLLTGTSAFSPSSTTIRSTTIHKSSTSTTLSAVAPSTLYDKIWSSHIVDDDGLSALLYIDRHLVHEVTSPQAFEGLRLASRSVRRPDCTLSTVDHNVPTTDRSALIDVAQFIEEAASRTQVVQMQTNVDDFGLKYFGMEDERQGIVHIIGPEQGFTLPGCTTVCGDSHTATHGAFGALAFGIGTSEVEHVLATQTLPQTKAINMLIRIDGPLGEGVTSKDIILHVCNVIGTAGGTGGPSGV
;
A
#
# COMPACT_ATOMS: atom_id res chain seq x y z
N MET A 1 27.84 7.32 -46.42
CA MET A 1 29.12 7.47 -47.16
C MET A 1 29.95 8.58 -46.51
N ARG A 2 30.81 8.23 -45.55
CA ARG A 2 32.15 8.77 -45.25
C ARG A 2 32.57 8.30 -43.85
N PHE A 3 33.56 7.41 -43.87
CA PHE A 3 34.38 6.93 -42.76
C PHE A 3 35.34 8.02 -42.27
N PHE A 4 35.82 7.89 -41.04
CA PHE A 4 37.17 8.11 -40.47
C PHE A 4 36.97 8.32 -38.95
N SER A 5 37.78 7.87 -38.00
CA SER A 5 38.82 6.85 -37.85
C SER A 5 39.19 6.87 -36.36
N SER A 6 39.59 5.72 -35.84
CA SER A 6 40.11 5.46 -34.50
C SER A 6 41.33 6.32 -34.11
N THR A 7 41.48 6.59 -32.81
CA THR A 7 42.80 6.68 -32.16
C THR A 7 42.70 6.23 -30.70
N VAL A 8 43.50 5.22 -30.37
CA VAL A 8 43.77 4.71 -29.02
C VAL A 8 45.06 5.36 -28.53
N ALA A 9 45.08 5.85 -27.29
CA ALA A 9 46.25 6.08 -26.46
C ALA A 9 45.74 6.38 -25.04
N ALA A 10 46.38 6.08 -23.92
CA ALA A 10 47.48 5.20 -23.54
C ALA A 10 47.42 5.19 -22.00
N LEU A 11 47.64 4.02 -21.42
CA LEU A 11 47.66 3.77 -19.98
C LEU A 11 48.80 4.55 -19.30
N SER A 12 48.52 5.28 -18.22
CA SER A 12 49.53 5.68 -17.24
C SER A 12 49.02 5.39 -15.84
N LEU A 13 49.66 4.42 -15.20
CA LEU A 13 49.50 4.07 -13.80
C LEU A 13 50.17 5.16 -12.94
N LEU A 14 49.39 5.80 -12.08
CA LEU A 14 49.91 6.49 -10.90
C LEU A 14 49.19 5.93 -9.67
N THR A 15 49.93 5.07 -8.98
CA THR A 15 49.63 4.53 -7.66
C THR A 15 49.54 5.66 -6.64
N GLY A 16 48.35 5.88 -6.10
CA GLY A 16 48.10 6.77 -4.97
C GLY A 16 47.25 6.06 -3.93
N THR A 17 47.88 5.23 -3.09
CA THR A 17 47.26 4.64 -1.91
C THR A 17 47.13 5.72 -0.82
N SER A 18 45.94 6.29 -0.63
CA SER A 18 45.61 7.01 0.61
C SER A 18 44.75 6.09 1.47
N ALA A 19 45.40 5.47 2.46
CA ALA A 19 44.73 4.73 3.52
C ALA A 19 43.83 5.69 4.32
N PHE A 20 42.52 5.41 4.34
CA PHE A 20 41.57 6.12 5.18
C PHE A 20 41.76 5.65 6.62
N SER A 21 42.21 6.56 7.50
CA SER A 21 42.41 6.31 8.92
C SER A 21 41.07 6.45 9.67
N PRO A 22 40.65 5.46 10.48
CA PRO A 22 39.46 5.61 11.31
C PRO A 22 39.77 6.55 12.48
N SER A 23 39.25 7.78 12.41
CA SER A 23 39.30 8.72 13.53
C SER A 23 38.28 8.27 14.58
N SER A 24 38.80 7.86 15.75
CA SER A 24 38.03 7.62 16.97
C SER A 24 37.12 8.81 17.28
N THR A 25 35.81 8.63 17.12
CA THR A 25 34.82 9.60 17.57
C THR A 25 34.38 9.22 18.98
N THR A 26 34.87 9.99 19.94
CA THR A 26 34.47 9.94 21.35
C THR A 26 32.96 10.20 21.48
N ILE A 27 32.22 9.24 22.05
CA ILE A 27 30.84 9.43 22.48
C ILE A 27 30.84 10.46 23.62
N ARG A 28 30.27 11.65 23.36
CA ARG A 28 30.02 12.65 24.40
C ARG A 28 28.80 12.23 25.22
N SER A 29 29.02 12.13 26.53
CA SER A 29 28.01 11.86 27.57
C SER A 29 26.83 12.84 27.49
N THR A 30 25.60 12.31 27.43
CA THR A 30 24.37 13.09 27.42
C THR A 30 23.96 13.43 28.85
N THR A 31 23.87 14.73 29.16
CA THR A 31 23.36 15.23 30.45
C THR A 31 21.84 15.08 30.52
N ILE A 32 21.35 14.41 31.56
CA ILE A 32 19.92 14.31 31.88
C ILE A 32 19.48 15.61 32.57
N HIS A 33 18.65 16.41 31.92
CA HIS A 33 17.96 17.53 32.58
C HIS A 33 16.69 17.01 33.28
N LYS A 34 16.68 17.04 34.61
CA LYS A 34 15.44 16.93 35.41
C LYS A 34 14.80 18.30 35.52
N SER A 35 13.63 18.49 34.91
CA SER A 35 12.79 19.66 35.14
C SER A 35 11.66 19.30 36.10
N SER A 36 11.55 20.06 37.19
CA SER A 36 10.52 19.93 38.22
C SER A 36 9.34 20.87 37.99
N THR A 37 8.17 20.40 38.47
CA THR A 37 6.93 21.10 38.87
C THR A 37 5.96 21.68 37.81
N SER A 38 4.84 20.93 37.68
CA SER A 38 3.44 21.31 37.88
C SER A 38 2.80 22.45 37.06
N THR A 39 1.89 22.08 36.15
CA THR A 39 0.54 22.64 36.00
C THR A 39 -0.29 21.64 35.18
N THR A 40 -1.37 21.10 35.77
CA THR A 40 -2.25 20.08 35.18
C THR A 40 -3.24 20.70 34.18
N LEU A 41 -2.84 20.74 32.91
CA LEU A 41 -3.74 20.36 31.82
C LEU A 41 -3.54 18.86 31.63
N SER A 42 -4.61 18.07 31.54
CA SER A 42 -4.48 16.67 31.08
C SER A 42 -3.98 16.73 29.64
N ALA A 43 -2.66 16.77 29.48
CA ALA A 43 -2.01 16.69 28.19
C ALA A 43 -2.36 15.30 27.66
N VAL A 44 -3.22 15.24 26.64
CA VAL A 44 -3.44 14.04 25.86
C VAL A 44 -2.05 13.51 25.52
N ALA A 45 -1.75 12.29 25.96
CA ALA A 45 -0.44 11.68 25.72
C ALA A 45 -0.13 11.76 24.22
N PRO A 46 1.11 12.12 23.82
CA PRO A 46 1.45 12.20 22.41
C PRO A 46 1.14 10.87 21.72
N SER A 47 0.41 10.93 20.60
CA SER A 47 -0.04 9.77 19.84
C SER A 47 0.52 9.79 18.42
N THR A 48 0.79 8.61 17.87
CA THR A 48 1.28 8.46 16.49
C THR A 48 0.17 8.79 15.48
N LEU A 49 0.54 8.95 14.20
CA LEU A 49 -0.46 9.08 13.13
C LEU A 49 -1.38 7.86 13.10
N TYR A 50 -0.81 6.66 13.22
CA TYR A 50 -1.56 5.41 13.32
C TYR A 50 -2.56 5.42 14.48
N ASP A 51 -2.13 5.81 15.68
CA ASP A 51 -3.01 5.86 16.85
C ASP A 51 -4.19 6.83 16.66
N LYS A 52 -3.94 7.98 16.03
CA LYS A 52 -4.98 8.98 15.76
C LYS A 52 -6.03 8.46 14.78
N ILE A 53 -5.58 7.88 13.66
CA ILE A 53 -6.48 7.31 12.65
C ILE A 53 -7.24 6.13 13.25
N TRP A 54 -6.54 5.21 13.92
CA TRP A 54 -7.18 4.07 14.59
C TRP A 54 -8.30 4.54 15.52
N SER A 55 -7.99 5.42 16.48
CA SER A 55 -8.96 5.88 17.48
C SER A 55 -10.14 6.65 16.88
N SER A 56 -9.97 7.35 15.75
CA SER A 56 -11.09 8.06 15.11
C SER A 56 -12.02 7.16 14.31
N HIS A 57 -11.62 5.91 14.02
CA HIS A 57 -12.37 4.97 13.19
C HIS A 57 -12.96 3.79 13.97
N ILE A 58 -12.78 3.73 15.30
CA ILE A 58 -13.44 2.71 16.13
C ILE A 58 -14.96 2.96 16.10
N VAL A 59 -15.70 1.96 15.65
CA VAL A 59 -17.18 1.91 15.73
C VAL A 59 -17.60 1.22 17.03
N ASP A 60 -16.91 0.13 17.38
CA ASP A 60 -17.13 -0.64 18.60
C ASP A 60 -15.81 -1.32 19.03
N ASP A 61 -15.67 -1.65 20.31
CA ASP A 61 -14.48 -2.30 20.86
C ASP A 61 -14.88 -3.28 21.98
N ASP A 62 -14.59 -4.56 21.76
CA ASP A 62 -14.93 -5.63 22.71
C ASP A 62 -13.79 -5.95 23.71
N GLY A 63 -12.69 -5.18 23.65
CA GLY A 63 -11.49 -5.35 24.47
C GLY A 63 -10.49 -6.37 23.93
N LEU A 64 -10.84 -7.18 22.94
CA LEU A 64 -9.94 -8.10 22.21
C LEU A 64 -9.64 -7.57 20.81
N SER A 65 -10.64 -7.03 20.14
CA SER A 65 -10.57 -6.43 18.82
C SER A 65 -11.50 -5.22 18.72
N ALA A 66 -11.14 -4.27 17.87
CA ALA A 66 -12.00 -3.15 17.55
C ALA A 66 -12.67 -3.39 16.20
N LEU A 67 -13.96 -3.06 16.11
CA LEU A 67 -14.65 -2.93 14.85
C LEU A 67 -14.31 -1.56 14.25
N LEU A 68 -13.54 -1.53 13.17
CA LEU A 68 -13.17 -0.29 12.50
C LEU A 68 -14.13 0.04 11.37
N TYR A 69 -14.46 1.32 11.23
CA TYR A 69 -15.08 1.85 10.02
C TYR A 69 -14.06 1.87 8.88
N ILE A 70 -14.48 1.44 7.70
CA ILE A 70 -13.66 1.47 6.49
C ILE A 70 -14.12 2.61 5.58
N ASP A 71 -13.28 3.61 5.34
CA ASP A 71 -13.67 4.75 4.48
C ASP A 71 -13.64 4.39 3.00
N ARG A 72 -12.67 3.56 2.58
CA ARG A 72 -12.38 3.27 1.18
C ARG A 72 -12.09 1.79 0.99
N HIS A 73 -12.81 1.19 0.05
CA HIS A 73 -12.60 -0.21 -0.34
C HIS A 73 -12.22 -0.25 -1.82
N LEU A 74 -11.02 -0.72 -2.12
CA LEU A 74 -10.61 -1.03 -3.49
C LEU A 74 -10.85 -2.51 -3.76
N VAL A 75 -11.36 -2.83 -4.94
CA VAL A 75 -11.62 -4.20 -5.36
C VAL A 75 -11.11 -4.44 -6.79
N HIS A 76 -10.66 -5.66 -7.04
CA HIS A 76 -10.12 -6.10 -8.34
C HIS A 76 -10.60 -7.54 -8.63
N GLU A 77 -10.35 -8.02 -9.84
CA GLU A 77 -10.95 -9.22 -10.41
C GLU A 77 -10.51 -10.55 -9.77
N VAL A 78 -9.43 -10.55 -8.97
CA VAL A 78 -8.84 -11.81 -8.47
C VAL A 78 -9.48 -12.27 -7.17
N THR A 79 -9.60 -11.37 -6.20
CA THR A 79 -9.98 -11.74 -4.81
C THR A 79 -11.42 -11.38 -4.47
N SER A 80 -12.07 -10.53 -5.28
CA SER A 80 -13.45 -10.09 -5.08
C SER A 80 -14.56 -11.00 -5.63
N PRO A 81 -14.38 -11.87 -6.66
CA PRO A 81 -15.51 -12.63 -7.23
C PRO A 81 -16.27 -13.46 -6.20
N GLN A 82 -15.58 -14.16 -5.32
CA GLN A 82 -16.19 -15.00 -4.28
C GLN A 82 -16.92 -14.14 -3.23
N ALA A 83 -16.41 -12.94 -2.94
CA ALA A 83 -17.09 -12.02 -2.02
C ALA A 83 -18.44 -11.55 -2.59
N PHE A 84 -18.48 -11.19 -3.88
CA PHE A 84 -19.74 -10.84 -4.54
C PHE A 84 -20.72 -12.01 -4.61
N GLU A 85 -20.24 -13.23 -4.84
CA GLU A 85 -21.08 -14.42 -4.79
C GLU A 85 -21.66 -14.66 -3.39
N GLY A 86 -20.86 -14.48 -2.33
CA GLY A 86 -21.33 -14.54 -0.95
C GLY A 86 -22.47 -13.57 -0.67
N LEU A 87 -22.36 -12.33 -1.17
CA LEU A 87 -23.45 -11.35 -1.08
C LEU A 87 -24.72 -11.83 -1.80
N ARG A 88 -24.61 -12.36 -3.02
CA ARG A 88 -25.77 -12.88 -3.77
C ARG A 88 -26.46 -14.02 -3.03
N LEU A 89 -25.69 -15.01 -2.58
CA LEU A 89 -26.21 -16.16 -1.83
C LEU A 89 -26.88 -15.74 -0.52
N ALA A 90 -26.34 -14.72 0.15
CA ALA A 90 -26.93 -14.15 1.36
C ALA A 90 -28.04 -13.12 1.10
N SER A 91 -28.37 -12.84 -0.18
CA SER A 91 -29.33 -11.80 -0.59
C SER A 91 -29.01 -10.41 0.00
N ARG A 92 -27.72 -10.04 0.01
CA ARG A 92 -27.20 -8.76 0.51
C ARG A 92 -26.80 -7.85 -0.64
N SER A 93 -26.97 -6.55 -0.45
CA SER A 93 -26.40 -5.52 -1.31
C SER A 93 -25.06 -5.01 -0.75
N VAL A 94 -24.29 -4.30 -1.57
CA VAL A 94 -23.14 -3.53 -1.09
C VAL A 94 -23.65 -2.33 -0.27
N ARG A 95 -23.11 -2.16 0.94
CA ARG A 95 -23.59 -1.16 1.91
C ARG A 95 -23.26 0.28 1.51
N ARG A 96 -22.06 0.51 0.95
CA ARG A 96 -21.60 1.83 0.47
C ARG A 96 -20.91 1.70 -0.89
N PRO A 97 -21.69 1.60 -1.99
CA PRO A 97 -21.15 1.63 -3.34
C PRO A 97 -20.30 2.88 -3.62
N ASP A 98 -20.65 4.00 -2.99
CA ASP A 98 -19.93 5.28 -3.08
C ASP A 98 -18.54 5.27 -2.41
N CYS A 99 -18.30 4.33 -1.50
CA CYS A 99 -17.01 4.11 -0.84
C CYS A 99 -16.23 2.92 -1.44
N THR A 100 -16.68 2.36 -2.57
CA THR A 100 -16.04 1.23 -3.24
C THR A 100 -15.62 1.61 -4.65
N LEU A 101 -14.36 1.34 -5.00
CA LEU A 101 -13.82 1.58 -6.34
C LEU A 101 -13.22 0.30 -6.90
N SER A 102 -13.61 -0.01 -8.13
CA SER A 102 -13.26 -1.24 -8.83
C SER A 102 -12.34 -0.97 -10.01
N THR A 103 -11.39 -1.87 -10.26
CA THR A 103 -10.58 -1.91 -11.49
C THR A 103 -10.31 -3.35 -11.88
N VAL A 104 -9.65 -3.53 -13.02
CA VAL A 104 -8.97 -4.79 -13.37
C VAL A 104 -7.52 -4.51 -13.69
N ASP A 105 -6.59 -5.31 -13.17
CA ASP A 105 -5.16 -5.08 -13.39
C ASP A 105 -4.26 -6.33 -13.32
N HIS A 106 -4.65 -7.40 -12.64
CA HIS A 106 -3.83 -8.61 -12.49
C HIS A 106 -3.87 -9.53 -13.71
N ASN A 107 -5.02 -9.63 -14.36
CA ASN A 107 -5.30 -10.56 -15.46
C ASN A 107 -5.49 -9.86 -16.82
N VAL A 108 -5.07 -8.60 -16.91
CA VAL A 108 -5.12 -7.83 -18.15
C VAL A 108 -3.83 -8.08 -18.95
N PRO A 109 -3.91 -8.54 -20.22
CA PRO A 109 -2.71 -8.81 -20.99
C PRO A 109 -1.94 -7.52 -21.33
N THR A 110 -0.63 -7.65 -21.49
CA THR A 110 0.29 -6.55 -21.85
C THR A 110 0.39 -6.31 -23.37
N THR A 111 -0.43 -7.00 -24.15
CA THR A 111 -0.54 -6.82 -25.60
C THR A 111 -1.10 -5.45 -25.96
N ASP A 112 -0.80 -4.98 -27.17
CA ASP A 112 -1.34 -3.72 -27.67
C ASP A 112 -2.87 -3.77 -27.70
N ARG A 113 -3.51 -2.76 -27.10
CA ARG A 113 -4.96 -2.61 -27.00
C ARG A 113 -5.57 -1.85 -28.18
N SER A 114 -4.78 -1.47 -29.19
CA SER A 114 -5.28 -0.81 -30.40
C SER A 114 -6.38 -1.59 -31.12
N ALA A 115 -6.44 -2.92 -30.93
CA ALA A 115 -7.47 -3.81 -31.46
C ALA A 115 -8.54 -4.24 -30.43
N LEU A 116 -8.57 -3.61 -29.24
CA LEU A 116 -9.60 -3.90 -28.22
C LEU A 116 -10.97 -3.42 -28.72
N ILE A 117 -11.83 -4.36 -29.06
CA ILE A 117 -13.25 -4.13 -29.42
C ILE A 117 -14.17 -4.71 -28.35
N ASP A 118 -13.81 -5.88 -27.81
CA ASP A 118 -14.53 -6.59 -26.78
C ASP A 118 -13.53 -7.26 -25.83
N VAL A 119 -13.69 -7.04 -24.53
CA VAL A 119 -12.85 -7.63 -23.48
C VAL A 119 -12.88 -9.16 -23.53
N ALA A 120 -14.03 -9.76 -23.82
CA ALA A 120 -14.17 -11.22 -23.86
C ALA A 120 -13.46 -11.84 -25.08
N GLN A 121 -13.26 -11.10 -26.16
CA GLN A 121 -12.50 -11.56 -27.32
C GLN A 121 -11.02 -11.23 -27.22
N PHE A 122 -10.66 -10.16 -26.51
CA PHE A 122 -9.29 -9.69 -26.38
C PHE A 122 -8.43 -10.57 -25.46
N ILE A 123 -9.00 -11.08 -24.37
CA ILE A 123 -8.27 -11.95 -23.43
C ILE A 123 -8.36 -13.40 -23.90
N GLU A 124 -7.26 -13.93 -24.45
CA GLU A 124 -7.19 -15.30 -24.96
C GLU A 124 -7.23 -16.36 -23.85
N GLU A 125 -6.56 -16.09 -22.72
CA GLU A 125 -6.44 -17.03 -21.61
C GLU A 125 -7.78 -17.12 -20.85
N ALA A 126 -8.36 -18.31 -20.82
CA ALA A 126 -9.75 -18.50 -20.40
C ALA A 126 -9.99 -18.13 -18.93
N ALA A 127 -9.05 -18.41 -18.03
CA ALA A 127 -9.21 -18.09 -16.60
C ALA A 127 -9.14 -16.58 -16.35
N SER A 128 -8.17 -15.90 -16.97
CA SER A 128 -8.01 -14.43 -16.94
C SER A 128 -9.26 -13.75 -17.48
N ARG A 129 -9.74 -14.19 -18.65
CA ARG A 129 -10.97 -13.67 -19.25
C ARG A 129 -12.16 -13.83 -18.31
N THR A 130 -12.31 -15.01 -17.71
CA THR A 130 -13.43 -15.31 -16.82
C THR A 130 -13.43 -14.35 -15.63
N GLN A 131 -12.28 -14.08 -15.01
CA GLN A 131 -12.20 -13.16 -13.87
C GLN A 131 -12.53 -11.72 -14.27
N VAL A 132 -11.96 -11.22 -15.37
CA VAL A 132 -12.22 -9.85 -15.84
C VAL A 132 -13.69 -9.65 -16.24
N VAL A 133 -14.26 -10.59 -16.99
CA VAL A 133 -15.69 -10.53 -17.37
C VAL A 133 -16.59 -10.67 -16.15
N GLN A 134 -16.26 -11.55 -15.20
CA GLN A 134 -17.02 -11.69 -13.96
C GLN A 134 -16.97 -10.41 -13.12
N MET A 135 -15.84 -9.69 -13.12
CA MET A 135 -15.72 -8.40 -12.44
C MET A 135 -16.68 -7.37 -13.03
N GLN A 136 -16.78 -7.28 -14.36
CA GLN A 136 -17.75 -6.41 -15.03
C GLN A 136 -19.19 -6.74 -14.59
N THR A 137 -19.57 -8.02 -14.65
CA THR A 137 -20.91 -8.46 -14.20
C THR A 137 -21.17 -8.10 -12.74
N ASN A 138 -20.19 -8.29 -11.85
CA ASN A 138 -20.32 -7.93 -10.43
C ASN A 138 -20.49 -6.42 -10.24
N VAL A 139 -19.72 -5.61 -10.96
CA VAL A 139 -19.83 -4.15 -10.91
C VAL A 139 -21.22 -3.69 -11.33
N ASP A 140 -21.75 -4.26 -12.42
CA ASP A 140 -23.05 -3.89 -12.96
C ASP A 140 -24.19 -4.31 -12.02
N ASP A 141 -24.15 -5.54 -11.50
CA ASP A 141 -25.15 -6.08 -10.58
C ASP A 141 -25.23 -5.29 -9.26
N PHE A 142 -24.08 -4.83 -8.75
CA PHE A 142 -23.99 -4.13 -7.46
C PHE A 142 -23.86 -2.61 -7.56
N GLY A 143 -23.84 -2.06 -8.78
CA GLY A 143 -23.80 -0.62 -9.05
C GLY A 143 -22.53 0.06 -8.55
N LEU A 144 -21.36 -0.54 -8.80
CA LEU A 144 -20.08 -0.02 -8.33
C LEU A 144 -19.41 0.92 -9.33
N LYS A 145 -18.59 1.85 -8.82
CA LYS A 145 -17.72 2.65 -9.69
C LYS A 145 -16.59 1.76 -10.22
N TYR A 146 -16.38 1.78 -11.52
CA TYR A 146 -15.45 0.87 -12.19
C TYR A 146 -14.62 1.56 -13.27
N PHE A 147 -13.32 1.28 -13.28
CA PHE A 147 -12.40 1.65 -14.34
C PHE A 147 -11.94 0.36 -15.05
N GLY A 148 -12.76 -0.07 -16.02
CA GLY A 148 -12.49 -1.26 -16.82
C GLY A 148 -11.52 -1.03 -17.95
N MET A 149 -11.21 -2.07 -18.72
CA MET A 149 -10.20 -2.03 -19.79
C MET A 149 -10.44 -0.98 -20.89
N GLU A 150 -11.68 -0.50 -21.04
CA GLU A 150 -12.08 0.55 -21.99
C GLU A 150 -11.99 1.96 -21.39
N ASP A 151 -11.76 2.10 -20.08
CA ASP A 151 -11.62 3.38 -19.39
C ASP A 151 -10.15 3.81 -19.37
N GLU A 152 -9.86 5.05 -19.76
CA GLU A 152 -8.50 5.60 -19.77
C GLU A 152 -7.85 5.66 -18.39
N ARG A 153 -8.65 5.62 -17.31
CA ARG A 153 -8.19 5.64 -15.93
C ARG A 153 -7.89 4.25 -15.38
N GLN A 154 -8.14 3.19 -16.16
CA GLN A 154 -7.79 1.84 -15.74
C GLN A 154 -6.29 1.73 -15.54
N GLY A 155 -5.90 1.09 -14.44
CA GLY A 155 -4.51 0.91 -14.07
C GLY A 155 -4.39 0.03 -12.84
N ILE A 156 -3.16 -0.09 -12.35
CA ILE A 156 -2.83 -0.89 -11.16
C ILE A 156 -3.66 -0.36 -9.97
N VAL A 157 -4.29 -1.26 -9.23
CA VAL A 157 -5.29 -0.92 -8.18
C VAL A 157 -4.76 0.08 -7.14
N HIS A 158 -3.46 -0.01 -6.79
CA HIS A 158 -2.82 0.88 -5.83
C HIS A 158 -2.30 2.20 -6.42
N ILE A 159 -2.32 2.35 -7.74
CA ILE A 159 -1.97 3.57 -8.46
C ILE A 159 -3.23 4.40 -8.72
N ILE A 160 -4.30 3.76 -9.19
CA ILE A 160 -5.55 4.47 -9.51
C ILE A 160 -6.21 5.10 -8.28
N GLY A 161 -6.04 4.50 -7.08
CA GLY A 161 -6.66 5.01 -5.86
C GLY A 161 -6.24 6.45 -5.57
N PRO A 162 -4.93 6.74 -5.43
CA PRO A 162 -4.47 8.11 -5.23
C PRO A 162 -4.65 9.01 -6.46
N GLU A 163 -4.41 8.52 -7.68
CA GLU A 163 -4.55 9.32 -8.91
C GLU A 163 -5.95 9.88 -9.08
N GLN A 164 -6.97 9.11 -8.67
CA GLN A 164 -8.38 9.48 -8.79
C GLN A 164 -8.93 10.17 -7.53
N GLY A 165 -8.05 10.56 -6.60
CA GLY A 165 -8.42 11.22 -5.34
C GLY A 165 -9.25 10.34 -4.40
N PHE A 166 -9.21 9.03 -4.58
CA PHE A 166 -9.95 8.08 -3.75
C PHE A 166 -9.24 7.82 -2.42
N THR A 167 -7.90 7.74 -2.45
CA THR A 167 -7.04 7.64 -1.26
C THR A 167 -6.77 9.04 -0.71
N LEU A 168 -7.15 9.27 0.55
CA LEU A 168 -7.06 10.58 1.21
C LEU A 168 -6.34 10.48 2.56
N PRO A 169 -5.68 11.55 3.03
CA PRO A 169 -5.07 11.55 4.35
C PRO A 169 -6.08 11.28 5.46
N GLY A 170 -5.69 10.42 6.41
CA GLY A 170 -6.48 10.11 7.59
C GLY A 170 -7.55 9.04 7.40
N CYS A 171 -7.74 8.50 6.19
CA CYS A 171 -8.77 7.47 5.96
C CYS A 171 -8.28 6.05 6.31
N THR A 172 -9.23 5.14 6.53
CA THR A 172 -9.01 3.69 6.49
C THR A 172 -9.25 3.16 5.07
N THR A 173 -8.26 2.48 4.48
CA THR A 173 -8.33 1.95 3.11
C THR A 173 -7.97 0.47 3.07
N VAL A 174 -8.86 -0.35 2.52
CA VAL A 174 -8.63 -1.80 2.40
C VAL A 174 -8.79 -2.27 0.96
N CYS A 175 -8.15 -3.39 0.64
CA CYS A 175 -8.29 -4.09 -0.63
C CYS A 175 -7.94 -5.56 -0.43
N GLY A 176 -8.49 -6.42 -1.27
CA GLY A 176 -8.10 -7.84 -1.35
C GLY A 176 -6.70 -8.07 -1.94
N ASP A 177 -5.75 -7.15 -1.73
CA ASP A 177 -4.36 -7.21 -2.24
C ASP A 177 -3.37 -6.93 -1.10
N SER A 178 -2.25 -7.64 -1.07
CA SER A 178 -1.24 -7.53 -0.01
C SER A 178 -0.47 -6.20 -0.02
N HIS A 179 -0.43 -5.49 -1.15
CA HIS A 179 0.32 -4.24 -1.32
C HIS A 179 -0.49 -2.99 -0.99
N THR A 180 -1.68 -3.14 -0.40
CA THR A 180 -2.56 -2.04 0.02
C THR A 180 -1.88 -1.04 0.95
N ALA A 181 -0.82 -1.45 1.67
CA ALA A 181 0.02 -0.57 2.47
C ALA A 181 0.64 0.60 1.67
N THR A 182 0.69 0.51 0.34
CA THR A 182 1.10 1.61 -0.56
C THR A 182 0.36 2.92 -0.28
N HIS A 183 -0.93 2.84 0.06
CA HIS A 183 -1.76 4.01 0.35
C HIS A 183 -1.35 4.74 1.66
N GLY A 184 -0.56 4.08 2.52
CA GLY A 184 0.04 4.72 3.70
C GLY A 184 0.96 5.90 3.36
N ALA A 185 1.49 5.97 2.14
CA ALA A 185 2.24 7.13 1.63
C ALA A 185 1.43 8.44 1.65
N PHE A 186 0.10 8.34 1.64
CA PHE A 186 -0.84 9.47 1.70
C PHE A 186 -1.31 9.76 3.14
N GLY A 187 -0.77 9.08 4.14
CA GLY A 187 -1.20 9.21 5.53
C GLY A 187 -2.52 8.51 5.83
N ALA A 188 -2.87 7.47 5.05
CA ALA A 188 -4.00 6.58 5.31
C ALA A 188 -3.58 5.39 6.19
N LEU A 189 -4.49 4.86 6.99
CA LEU A 189 -4.35 3.53 7.58
C LEU A 189 -4.82 2.50 6.54
N ALA A 190 -3.87 1.88 5.85
CA ALA A 190 -4.18 1.02 4.72
C ALA A 190 -3.54 -0.37 4.81
N PHE A 191 -4.33 -1.41 4.59
CA PHE A 191 -3.89 -2.80 4.74
C PHE A 191 -4.68 -3.76 3.87
N GLY A 192 -4.03 -4.87 3.48
CA GLY A 192 -4.64 -5.92 2.69
C GLY A 192 -5.56 -6.79 3.54
N ILE A 193 -6.63 -7.29 2.93
CA ILE A 193 -7.64 -8.11 3.60
C ILE A 193 -7.92 -9.40 2.81
N GLY A 194 -8.40 -10.45 3.48
CA GLY A 194 -8.77 -11.70 2.83
C GLY A 194 -10.14 -11.62 2.13
N THR A 195 -10.44 -12.58 1.27
CA THR A 195 -11.73 -12.64 0.53
C THR A 195 -12.96 -12.60 1.43
N SER A 196 -12.96 -13.30 2.57
CA SER A 196 -14.08 -13.25 3.52
C SER A 196 -14.24 -11.87 4.16
N GLU A 197 -13.14 -11.14 4.34
CA GLU A 197 -13.14 -9.77 4.85
C GLU A 197 -13.61 -8.79 3.76
N VAL A 198 -13.26 -9.02 2.48
CA VAL A 198 -13.80 -8.25 1.35
C VAL A 198 -15.32 -8.33 1.35
N GLU A 199 -15.91 -9.52 1.48
CA GLU A 199 -17.38 -9.68 1.61
C GLU A 199 -17.91 -8.91 2.81
N HIS A 200 -17.25 -9.03 3.97
CA HIS A 200 -17.68 -8.37 5.20
C HIS A 200 -17.68 -6.84 5.06
N VAL A 201 -16.64 -6.25 4.47
CA VAL A 201 -16.56 -4.80 4.21
C VAL A 201 -17.63 -4.38 3.20
N LEU A 202 -17.82 -5.13 2.11
CA LEU A 202 -18.90 -4.83 1.15
C LEU A 202 -20.28 -4.86 1.83
N ALA A 203 -20.53 -5.80 2.75
CA ALA A 203 -21.81 -5.95 3.43
C ALA A 203 -22.04 -4.92 4.56
N THR A 204 -20.99 -4.46 5.24
CA THR A 204 -21.13 -3.71 6.51
C THR A 204 -20.45 -2.36 6.52
N GLN A 205 -19.45 -2.14 5.65
CA GLN A 205 -18.51 -1.01 5.70
C GLN A 205 -17.66 -0.95 6.98
N THR A 206 -17.52 -2.07 7.67
CA THR A 206 -16.70 -2.20 8.87
C THR A 206 -15.80 -3.41 8.78
N LEU A 207 -14.79 -3.51 9.64
CA LEU A 207 -13.93 -4.67 9.72
C LEU A 207 -13.37 -4.85 11.15
N PRO A 208 -13.53 -6.02 11.79
CA PRO A 208 -12.87 -6.33 13.05
C PRO A 208 -11.36 -6.38 12.86
N GLN A 209 -10.60 -5.67 13.70
CA GLN A 209 -9.15 -5.61 13.63
C GLN A 209 -8.54 -5.61 15.05
N THR A 210 -7.39 -6.26 15.19
CA THR A 210 -6.56 -6.13 16.39
C THR A 210 -5.52 -5.03 16.15
N LYS A 211 -5.32 -4.19 17.15
CA LYS A 211 -4.38 -3.07 17.04
C LYS A 211 -2.95 -3.58 16.89
N ALA A 212 -2.30 -3.27 15.77
CA ALA A 212 -0.88 -3.52 15.52
C ALA A 212 0.03 -2.65 16.42
N ILE A 213 1.28 -3.08 16.57
CA ILE A 213 2.33 -2.31 17.24
C ILE A 213 2.98 -1.29 16.29
N ASN A 214 3.44 -0.17 16.84
CA ASN A 214 4.12 0.86 16.07
C ASN A 214 5.62 0.55 15.94
N MET A 215 6.16 0.68 14.72
CA MET A 215 7.60 0.73 14.44
C MET A 215 7.94 2.03 13.71
N LEU A 216 8.92 2.77 14.21
CA LEU A 216 9.43 3.99 13.56
C LEU A 216 10.69 3.68 12.78
N ILE A 217 10.65 3.86 11.46
CA ILE A 217 11.84 3.91 10.62
C ILE A 217 12.17 5.39 10.36
N ARG A 218 13.29 5.87 10.91
CA ARG A 218 13.75 7.25 10.71
C ARG A 218 14.89 7.28 9.68
N ILE A 219 14.68 8.02 8.60
CA ILE A 219 15.66 8.22 7.52
C ILE A 219 16.09 9.68 7.57
N ASP A 220 17.35 9.93 7.94
CA ASP A 220 17.91 11.27 8.07
C ASP A 220 19.00 11.53 7.02
N GLY A 221 19.14 12.78 6.60
CA GLY A 221 20.20 13.24 5.70
C GLY A 221 19.84 13.20 4.21
N PRO A 222 20.69 13.80 3.35
CA PRO A 222 20.49 13.78 1.91
C PRO A 222 20.82 12.40 1.32
N LEU A 223 20.13 12.05 0.23
CA LEU A 223 20.47 10.84 -0.54
C LEU A 223 21.73 11.08 -1.37
N GLY A 224 22.56 10.03 -1.50
CA GLY A 224 23.70 10.03 -2.41
C GLY A 224 23.28 10.06 -3.88
N GLU A 225 24.19 10.41 -4.77
CA GLU A 225 23.95 10.38 -6.22
C GLU A 225 23.50 8.98 -6.68
N GLY A 226 22.43 8.92 -7.47
CA GLY A 226 21.86 7.67 -7.97
C GLY A 226 21.01 6.87 -6.97
N VAL A 227 20.95 7.27 -5.69
CA VAL A 227 20.12 6.61 -4.67
C VAL A 227 18.67 7.08 -4.78
N THR A 228 17.74 6.14 -4.84
CA THR A 228 16.29 6.36 -4.98
C THR A 228 15.50 5.83 -3.79
N SER A 229 14.19 6.10 -3.76
CA SER A 229 13.29 5.53 -2.76
C SER A 229 13.27 4.00 -2.77
N LYS A 230 13.51 3.36 -3.92
CA LYS A 230 13.60 1.90 -4.05
C LYS A 230 14.80 1.37 -3.26
N ASP A 231 15.94 2.03 -3.34
CA ASP A 231 17.16 1.63 -2.64
C ASP A 231 16.99 1.74 -1.12
N ILE A 232 16.30 2.79 -0.66
CA ILE A 232 15.98 2.99 0.76
C ILE A 232 15.11 1.85 1.28
N ILE A 233 13.99 1.54 0.62
CA ILE A 233 13.08 0.49 1.13
C ILE A 233 13.74 -0.89 1.05
N LEU A 234 14.56 -1.15 0.03
CA LEU A 234 15.35 -2.40 -0.03
C LEU A 234 16.37 -2.49 1.12
N HIS A 235 17.04 -1.39 1.45
CA HIS A 235 17.95 -1.35 2.60
C HIS A 235 17.20 -1.59 3.92
N VAL A 236 16.04 -0.97 4.11
CA VAL A 236 15.18 -1.20 5.28
C VAL A 236 14.81 -2.68 5.38
N CYS A 237 14.31 -3.29 4.30
CA CYS A 237 13.97 -4.72 4.27
C CYS A 237 15.17 -5.61 4.60
N ASN A 238 16.38 -5.25 4.15
CA ASN A 238 17.60 -5.97 4.51
C ASN A 238 17.93 -5.86 6.01
N VAL A 239 17.68 -4.71 6.64
CA VAL A 239 17.95 -4.50 8.07
C VAL A 239 16.93 -5.22 8.96
N ILE A 240 15.64 -5.09 8.67
CA ILE A 240 14.57 -5.66 9.51
C ILE A 240 14.22 -7.11 9.16
N GLY A 241 14.64 -7.58 7.98
CA GLY A 241 14.30 -8.89 7.44
C GLY A 241 12.84 -9.01 7.00
N THR A 242 12.50 -10.16 6.39
CA THR A 242 11.13 -10.41 5.88
C THR A 242 10.07 -10.52 6.97
N ALA A 243 10.47 -10.82 8.21
CA ALA A 243 9.57 -10.94 9.36
C ALA A 243 9.56 -9.69 10.28
N GLY A 244 10.35 -8.65 9.97
CA GLY A 244 10.50 -7.49 10.84
C GLY A 244 9.22 -6.66 11.03
N GLY A 245 8.24 -6.80 10.14
CA GLY A 245 6.94 -6.11 10.20
C GLY A 245 5.81 -6.90 10.88
N THR A 246 6.04 -8.14 11.33
CA THR A 246 4.96 -9.05 11.76
C THR A 246 4.33 -8.69 13.11
N GLY A 247 4.90 -7.74 13.86
CA GLY A 247 4.29 -7.25 15.09
C GLY A 247 4.37 -8.18 16.31
N GLY A 248 5.16 -9.27 16.22
CA GLY A 248 5.47 -10.15 17.36
C GLY A 248 6.62 -9.61 18.23
N PRO A 249 6.85 -10.17 19.43
CA PRO A 249 7.97 -9.81 20.28
C PRO A 249 9.26 -10.26 19.57
N SER A 250 9.82 -9.39 18.76
CA SER A 250 11.09 -9.60 18.09
C SER A 250 12.09 -8.61 18.67
N GLY A 251 13.20 -9.14 19.17
CA GLY A 251 14.26 -8.41 19.86
C GLY A 251 15.11 -7.55 18.91
N VAL A 252 14.47 -6.60 18.24
CA VAL A 252 15.09 -5.49 17.52
C VAL A 252 14.62 -4.17 18.10
#